data_AF-A0A2H9PJT0-F1
#
_entry.id   AF-A0A2H9PJT0-F1
#
_cell.length_a   1.000
_cell.length_b   1.000
_cell.length_c   1.000
_cell.angle_alpha   90.00
_cell.angle_beta   90.00
_cell.angle_gamma   90.00
#
_symmetry.space_group_name_H-M   'P 1'
#
loop_
_entity.id
_entity.type
_entity.pdbx_description
1 polymer ?
#
loop_
_entity_poly.entity_id
_entity_poly.type
_entity_poly.pdbx_seq_one_letter_code
_entity_poly.pdbx_strand_id
1 'polypeptide(L)'
;MQPNTLTGNLVNVITGEIYGATITFTDTIQSVVATGKKYDTFIAPGFIDAHIHVESSMLCPSRFAETVAPHGTVATVSDPHEIANVLGIPGIKYMIADAANTPLKIRFTAPSCVPATPFESAGATLGPEEVAEILALPEVVALGEFMNFPGVINRDKMCMAKIDAAKKAGKPIDGHAPLVTGDGLQKYASAGITTDHECTTAEEANEKSRLGLKILIREGSSAKNMEALIGIKAPFAIVSDDKHPDDLLKGHLDSTLAKAVALGMNPVVALQCVTINPATHYGLDTGVIAPGRPADLVVLKDLKNFSVMATYVDGMKIAEDGKALFTAEPLQTESGMQFTIPEREVLQIACTGATALVRTIKIIPDQIVTDEGEAMLPVVDGTLRLSRGQDVLKIVVADRYGHGNIAVAFVEGLGIKEGAIASTVAHDSHNMIVAGTDDEYILTAMAALAETGGMAVVTPNETTVLELPIAGLMTDKPAKHVAARMDELNALV
;
A
#
# COMPACT_ATOMS: atom_id res chain seq x y z
N MET A 1 24.17 -27.30 9.05
CA MET A 1 24.22 -26.23 10.07
C MET A 1 23.89 -26.83 11.43
N GLN A 2 24.48 -26.33 12.53
CA GLN A 2 24.02 -26.73 13.86
C GLN A 2 22.60 -26.19 14.09
N PRO A 3 21.68 -27.00 14.61
CA PRO A 3 20.31 -26.56 14.83
C PRO A 3 20.24 -25.51 15.94
N ASN A 4 19.49 -24.45 15.70
CA ASN A 4 19.09 -23.45 16.69
C ASN A 4 18.04 -24.04 17.63
N THR A 5 17.93 -23.47 18.83
CA THR A 5 16.90 -23.85 19.79
C THR A 5 16.31 -22.61 20.45
N LEU A 6 14.98 -22.53 20.49
CA LEU A 6 14.23 -21.51 21.22
C LEU A 6 13.36 -22.19 22.28
N THR A 7 13.22 -21.57 23.44
CA THR A 7 12.35 -22.05 24.52
C THR A 7 11.52 -20.90 25.06
N GLY A 8 10.21 -21.10 25.15
CA GLY A 8 9.23 -20.09 25.57
C GLY A 8 7.81 -20.66 25.60
N ASN A 9 6.81 -19.83 25.85
CA ASN A 9 5.41 -20.24 25.70
C ASN A 9 5.03 -20.20 24.21
N LEU A 10 4.92 -21.36 23.58
CA LEU A 10 4.44 -21.46 22.21
C LEU A 10 2.96 -21.08 22.15
N VAL A 11 2.64 -20.12 21.28
CA VAL A 11 1.26 -19.80 20.89
C VAL A 11 0.90 -20.64 19.69
N ASN A 12 0.18 -21.73 19.93
CA ASN A 12 -0.21 -22.66 18.87
C ASN A 12 -1.45 -22.14 18.14
N VAL A 13 -1.24 -21.49 17.00
CA VAL A 13 -2.31 -20.92 16.17
C VAL A 13 -3.21 -21.97 15.49
N ILE A 14 -2.83 -23.26 15.52
CA ILE A 14 -3.68 -24.36 15.03
C ILE A 14 -4.72 -24.73 16.10
N THR A 15 -4.29 -24.97 17.33
CA THR A 15 -5.16 -25.51 18.41
C THR A 15 -5.76 -24.42 19.29
N GLY A 16 -5.21 -23.21 19.26
CA GLY A 16 -5.58 -22.12 20.17
C GLY A 16 -4.87 -22.16 21.53
N GLU A 17 -4.01 -23.16 21.76
CA GLU A 17 -3.36 -23.38 23.06
C GLU A 17 -2.10 -22.53 23.24
N ILE A 18 -1.79 -22.19 24.50
CA ILE A 18 -0.53 -21.58 24.89
C ILE A 18 0.15 -22.50 25.91
N TYR A 19 1.34 -23.01 25.59
CA TYR A 19 2.08 -23.92 26.47
C TYR A 19 3.60 -23.77 26.32
N GLY A 20 4.35 -24.06 27.39
CA GLY A 20 5.81 -24.05 27.34
C GLY A 20 6.36 -25.12 26.40
N ALA A 21 7.21 -24.72 25.47
CA ALA A 21 7.82 -25.60 24.48
C ALA A 21 9.27 -25.22 24.19
N THR A 22 10.04 -26.22 23.76
CA THR A 22 11.35 -26.06 23.13
C THR A 22 11.19 -26.39 21.65
N ILE A 23 11.61 -25.46 20.78
CA ILE A 23 11.56 -25.59 19.32
C ILE A 23 13.00 -25.72 18.83
N THR A 24 13.31 -26.78 18.11
CA THR A 24 14.62 -27.00 17.48
C THR A 24 14.48 -26.89 15.97
N PHE A 25 15.35 -26.11 15.32
CA PHE A 25 15.23 -25.77 13.90
C PHE A 25 16.57 -25.51 13.23
N THR A 26 16.64 -25.78 11.91
CA THR A 26 17.62 -25.17 11.00
C THR A 26 16.87 -24.11 10.20
N ASP A 27 16.92 -24.13 8.88
CA ASP A 27 15.95 -23.50 8.00
C ASP A 27 14.50 -23.98 8.22
N THR A 28 14.35 -25.25 8.57
CA THR A 28 13.07 -25.91 8.84
C THR A 28 12.95 -26.27 10.32
N ILE A 29 11.73 -26.22 10.87
CA ILE A 29 11.42 -26.72 12.20
C ILE A 29 11.60 -28.24 12.24
N GLN A 30 12.45 -28.73 13.12
CA GLN A 30 12.76 -30.16 13.26
C GLN A 30 11.90 -30.80 14.36
N SER A 31 11.67 -30.10 15.46
CA SER A 31 10.84 -30.60 16.55
C SER A 31 10.22 -29.48 17.39
N VAL A 32 9.08 -29.79 18.00
CA VAL A 32 8.40 -28.96 19.00
C VAL A 32 8.11 -29.86 20.19
N VAL A 33 8.80 -29.63 21.31
CA VAL A 33 8.70 -30.49 22.50
C VAL A 33 8.12 -29.69 23.66
N ALA A 34 6.96 -30.11 24.17
CA ALA A 34 6.36 -29.50 25.34
C ALA A 34 7.25 -29.70 26.58
N THR A 35 7.46 -28.65 27.36
CA THR A 35 8.33 -28.68 28.54
C THR A 35 7.55 -28.81 29.85
N GLY A 36 6.23 -28.57 29.82
CA GLY A 36 5.38 -28.51 31.01
C GLY A 36 5.66 -27.33 31.94
N LYS A 37 6.51 -26.38 31.52
CA LYS A 37 6.85 -25.16 32.28
C LYS A 37 6.13 -23.95 31.69
N LYS A 38 6.03 -22.88 32.48
CA LYS A 38 5.66 -21.55 31.99
C LYS A 38 6.92 -20.70 31.90
N TYR A 39 6.98 -19.85 30.89
CA TYR A 39 8.08 -18.92 30.65
C TYR A 39 7.59 -17.48 30.70
N ASP A 40 8.51 -16.52 30.68
CA ASP A 40 8.18 -15.08 30.63
C ASP A 40 8.04 -14.55 29.20
N THR A 41 8.46 -15.33 28.20
CA THR A 41 8.40 -14.99 26.78
C THR A 41 7.48 -15.92 26.01
N PHE A 42 7.04 -15.47 24.84
CA PHE A 42 6.18 -16.22 23.94
C PHE A 42 6.89 -16.47 22.61
N ILE A 43 6.55 -17.58 21.95
CA ILE A 43 6.99 -17.88 20.60
C ILE A 43 5.74 -18.06 19.75
N ALA A 44 5.64 -17.34 18.63
CA ALA A 44 4.52 -17.43 17.70
C ALA A 44 5.05 -17.54 16.26
N PRO A 45 4.25 -18.02 15.29
CA PRO A 45 4.62 -17.88 13.89
C PRO A 45 4.84 -16.41 13.54
N GLY A 46 5.79 -16.12 12.66
CA GLY A 46 6.01 -14.76 12.18
C GLY A 46 4.80 -14.19 11.43
N PHE A 47 4.67 -12.87 11.43
CA PHE A 47 3.49 -12.18 10.93
C PHE A 47 3.51 -12.05 9.40
N ILE A 48 2.33 -12.17 8.80
CA ILE A 48 2.06 -12.07 7.38
C ILE A 48 1.13 -10.89 7.16
N ASP A 49 1.61 -9.87 6.44
CA ASP A 49 0.71 -8.81 5.97
C ASP A 49 0.07 -9.28 4.67
N ALA A 50 -1.24 -9.51 4.69
CA ALA A 50 -1.93 -10.19 3.60
C ALA A 50 -2.36 -9.25 2.47
N HIS A 51 -2.21 -7.94 2.66
CA HIS A 51 -2.52 -6.93 1.65
C HIS A 51 -1.82 -5.63 2.01
N ILE A 52 -0.80 -5.25 1.24
CA ILE A 52 -0.05 -4.02 1.44
C ILE A 52 0.54 -3.52 0.13
N HIS A 53 0.60 -2.20 -0.05
CA HIS A 53 1.34 -1.56 -1.14
C HIS A 53 2.69 -1.09 -0.60
N VAL A 54 3.78 -1.73 -1.05
CA VAL A 54 5.14 -1.35 -0.62
C VAL A 54 5.43 0.07 -1.08
N GLU A 55 4.94 0.44 -2.26
CA GLU A 55 5.07 1.76 -2.86
C GLU A 55 4.49 2.88 -1.98
N SER A 56 3.38 2.63 -1.25
CA SER A 56 2.77 3.61 -0.33
C SER A 56 3.66 3.95 0.87
N SER A 57 4.69 3.12 1.15
CA SER A 57 5.74 3.45 2.11
C SER A 57 6.81 4.40 1.57
N MET A 58 6.78 4.65 0.25
CA MET A 58 7.80 5.39 -0.49
C MET A 58 9.19 4.74 -0.43
N LEU A 59 9.28 3.49 0.03
CA LEU A 59 10.52 2.73 0.14
C LEU A 59 10.55 1.63 -0.92
N CYS A 60 11.74 1.36 -1.48
CA CYS A 60 11.93 0.14 -2.25
C CYS A 60 11.75 -1.12 -1.37
N PRO A 61 11.43 -2.30 -1.95
CA PRO A 61 11.19 -3.53 -1.20
C PRO A 61 12.27 -3.88 -0.16
N SER A 62 13.54 -3.64 -0.49
CA SER A 62 14.67 -3.86 0.41
C SER A 62 14.64 -2.97 1.66
N ARG A 63 14.35 -1.67 1.50
CA ARG A 63 14.22 -0.72 2.61
C ARG A 63 12.94 -0.94 3.42
N PHE A 64 11.86 -1.33 2.75
CA PHE A 64 10.65 -1.77 3.41
C PHE A 64 10.93 -2.99 4.32
N ALA A 65 11.62 -4.00 3.81
CA ALA A 65 11.95 -5.21 4.57
C ALA A 65 12.81 -4.93 5.82
N GLU A 66 13.83 -4.07 5.70
CA GLU A 66 14.63 -3.60 6.84
C GLU A 66 13.79 -2.92 7.92
N THR A 67 12.70 -2.26 7.51
CA THR A 67 11.82 -1.49 8.39
C THR A 67 10.83 -2.40 9.12
N VAL A 68 10.23 -3.39 8.45
CA VAL A 68 9.16 -4.22 9.04
C VAL A 68 9.65 -5.49 9.76
N ALA A 69 10.84 -5.99 9.44
CA ALA A 69 11.40 -7.17 10.10
C ALA A 69 11.54 -7.02 11.64
N PRO A 70 11.98 -5.87 12.18
CA PRO A 70 11.94 -5.60 13.62
C PRO A 70 10.58 -5.73 14.29
N HIS A 71 9.50 -5.56 13.52
CA HIS A 71 8.11 -5.63 13.96
C HIS A 71 7.50 -7.03 13.81
N GLY A 72 8.33 -8.06 13.64
CA GLY A 72 7.89 -9.46 13.62
C GLY A 72 7.32 -9.94 12.28
N THR A 73 7.38 -9.09 11.26
CA THR A 73 6.90 -9.44 9.92
C THR A 73 7.90 -10.35 9.23
N VAL A 74 7.42 -11.46 8.68
CA VAL A 74 8.22 -12.46 7.96
C VAL A 74 7.83 -12.60 6.50
N ALA A 75 6.60 -12.22 6.15
CA ALA A 75 6.08 -12.27 4.80
C ALA A 75 5.07 -11.15 4.54
N THR A 76 4.90 -10.81 3.28
CA THR A 76 3.79 -9.97 2.82
C THR A 76 3.17 -10.56 1.55
N VAL A 77 1.93 -10.18 1.27
CA VAL A 77 1.28 -10.31 -0.03
C VAL A 77 1.03 -8.87 -0.50
N SER A 78 1.84 -8.44 -1.45
CA SER A 78 1.91 -7.06 -1.89
C SER A 78 1.39 -6.90 -3.32
N ASP A 79 0.50 -5.94 -3.54
CA ASP A 79 0.01 -5.63 -4.89
C ASP A 79 0.84 -4.49 -5.49
N PRO A 80 1.72 -4.77 -6.48
CA PRO A 80 2.62 -3.77 -7.03
C PRO A 80 1.92 -2.95 -8.12
N HIS A 81 0.65 -2.59 -7.92
CA HIS A 81 -0.16 -1.96 -8.97
C HIS A 81 0.30 -0.52 -9.26
N GLU A 82 0.93 0.14 -8.28
CA GLU A 82 1.44 1.50 -8.42
C GLU A 82 2.58 1.54 -9.43
N ILE A 83 3.64 0.75 -9.20
CA ILE A 83 4.76 0.68 -10.14
C ILE A 83 4.36 0.04 -11.47
N ALA A 84 3.34 -0.82 -11.48
CA ALA A 84 2.80 -1.38 -12.71
C ALA A 84 2.10 -0.32 -13.58
N ASN A 85 1.39 0.64 -12.99
CA ASN A 85 0.84 1.78 -13.74
C ASN A 85 1.95 2.66 -14.36
N VAL A 86 3.12 2.75 -13.71
CA VAL A 86 4.26 3.54 -14.23
C VAL A 86 5.07 2.79 -15.28
N LEU A 87 5.50 1.56 -14.97
CA LEU A 87 6.52 0.84 -15.73
C LEU A 87 6.04 -0.52 -16.27
N GLY A 88 4.80 -0.93 -15.99
CA GLY A 88 4.25 -2.22 -16.41
C GLY A 88 5.00 -3.44 -15.84
N ILE A 89 5.12 -4.49 -16.65
CA ILE A 89 5.83 -5.73 -16.28
C ILE A 89 7.29 -5.47 -15.84
N PRO A 90 8.09 -4.60 -16.49
CA PRO A 90 9.40 -4.19 -15.99
C PRO A 90 9.39 -3.71 -14.53
N GLY A 91 8.41 -2.89 -14.14
CA GLY A 91 8.24 -2.44 -12.75
C GLY A 91 7.96 -3.59 -11.78
N ILE A 92 7.07 -4.50 -12.16
CA ILE A 92 6.76 -5.70 -11.35
C ILE A 92 8.01 -6.58 -11.20
N LYS A 93 8.79 -6.78 -12.26
CA LYS A 93 10.04 -7.56 -12.24
C LYS A 93 11.10 -6.88 -11.36
N TYR A 94 11.15 -5.55 -11.34
CA TYR A 94 11.99 -4.79 -10.40
C TYR A 94 11.61 -5.10 -8.94
N MET A 95 10.31 -5.02 -8.59
CA MET A 95 9.85 -5.29 -7.22
C MET A 95 10.23 -6.68 -6.75
N ILE A 96 10.03 -7.69 -7.61
CA ILE A 96 10.40 -9.08 -7.33
C ILE A 96 11.91 -9.21 -7.13
N ALA A 97 12.71 -8.61 -8.02
CA ALA A 97 14.16 -8.71 -7.96
C ALA A 97 14.76 -8.01 -6.72
N ASP A 98 14.25 -6.83 -6.35
CA ASP A 98 14.73 -6.10 -5.18
C ASP A 98 14.32 -6.81 -3.88
N ALA A 99 13.09 -7.33 -3.82
CA ALA A 99 12.61 -8.12 -2.69
C ALA A 99 13.47 -9.38 -2.45
N ALA A 100 13.89 -10.05 -3.52
CA ALA A 100 14.71 -11.26 -3.46
C ALA A 100 16.12 -11.04 -2.86
N ASN A 101 16.57 -9.79 -2.74
CA ASN A 101 17.82 -9.45 -2.05
C ASN A 101 17.68 -9.40 -0.53
N THR A 102 16.49 -9.67 0.02
CA THR A 102 16.22 -9.65 1.46
C THR A 102 15.78 -11.04 1.95
N PRO A 103 15.92 -11.31 3.26
CA PRO A 103 15.35 -12.53 3.83
C PRO A 103 13.83 -12.45 4.03
N LEU A 104 13.18 -11.30 3.83
CA LEU A 104 11.73 -11.18 4.00
C LEU A 104 11.01 -11.82 2.81
N LYS A 105 9.99 -12.65 3.08
CA LYS A 105 9.23 -13.36 2.04
C LYS A 105 8.13 -12.46 1.45
N ILE A 106 8.51 -11.50 0.63
CA ILE A 106 7.57 -10.64 -0.10
C ILE A 106 6.99 -11.44 -1.27
N ARG A 107 5.71 -11.76 -1.18
CA ARG A 107 4.92 -12.36 -2.27
C ARG A 107 4.11 -11.26 -2.93
N PHE A 108 3.80 -11.45 -4.21
CA PHE A 108 3.14 -10.43 -5.01
C PHE A 108 1.76 -10.89 -5.47
N THR A 109 0.92 -9.94 -5.84
CA THR A 109 -0.26 -10.21 -6.66
C THR A 109 -0.03 -9.69 -8.08
N ALA A 110 -0.79 -10.21 -9.06
CA ALA A 110 -0.77 -9.66 -10.41
C ALA A 110 -1.69 -8.42 -10.45
N PRO A 111 -1.20 -7.21 -10.76
CA PRO A 111 -2.05 -6.02 -10.82
C PRO A 111 -3.22 -6.19 -11.79
N SER A 112 -4.43 -5.93 -11.32
CA SER A 112 -5.65 -6.30 -12.04
C SER A 112 -6.17 -5.17 -12.95
N CYS A 113 -5.97 -3.90 -12.54
CA CYS A 113 -6.57 -2.71 -13.14
C CYS A 113 -5.50 -1.67 -13.51
N VAL A 114 -4.69 -1.97 -14.54
CA VAL A 114 -3.69 -1.05 -15.09
C VAL A 114 -4.05 -0.71 -16.54
N PRO A 115 -4.48 0.53 -16.85
CA PRO A 115 -4.86 1.58 -15.90
C PRO A 115 -6.18 1.27 -15.17
N ALA A 116 -6.44 1.97 -14.06
CA ALA A 116 -7.66 1.83 -13.28
C ALA A 116 -8.90 2.35 -14.03
N THR A 117 -8.73 3.41 -14.82
CA THR A 117 -9.80 4.06 -15.57
C THR A 117 -9.46 4.19 -17.07
N PRO A 118 -10.47 4.27 -17.96
CA PRO A 118 -10.24 4.40 -19.40
C PRO A 118 -10.00 5.85 -19.87
N PHE A 119 -10.10 6.86 -18.99
CA PHE A 119 -10.05 8.27 -19.37
C PHE A 119 -8.74 8.97 -18.98
N GLU A 120 -7.84 8.30 -18.27
CA GLU A 120 -6.52 8.83 -17.90
C GLU A 120 -5.40 8.25 -18.78
N SER A 121 -4.24 8.89 -18.76
CA SER A 121 -3.00 8.38 -19.37
C SER A 121 -2.12 7.79 -18.28
N ALA A 122 -1.70 6.54 -18.46
CA ALA A 122 -0.75 5.84 -17.59
C ALA A 122 0.47 5.38 -18.38
N GLY A 123 1.53 4.95 -17.69
CA GLY A 123 2.76 4.48 -18.32
C GLY A 123 2.66 3.07 -18.92
N ALA A 124 1.64 2.30 -18.51
CA ALA A 124 1.42 0.94 -19.02
C ALA A 124 -0.07 0.57 -19.16
N THR A 125 -0.29 -0.57 -19.79
CA THR A 125 -1.59 -1.25 -19.83
C THR A 125 -1.35 -2.75 -19.69
N LEU A 126 -2.10 -3.40 -18.80
CA LEU A 126 -2.03 -4.85 -18.61
C LEU A 126 -3.32 -5.49 -19.09
N GLY A 127 -3.23 -6.26 -20.17
CA GLY A 127 -4.32 -7.08 -20.69
C GLY A 127 -4.34 -8.48 -20.06
N PRO A 128 -5.24 -9.36 -20.51
CA PRO A 128 -5.33 -10.74 -20.02
C PRO A 128 -4.07 -11.57 -20.27
N GLU A 129 -3.33 -11.31 -21.36
CA GLU A 129 -2.10 -12.03 -21.68
C GLU A 129 -0.96 -11.63 -20.73
N GLU A 130 -0.79 -10.34 -20.47
CA GLU A 130 0.19 -9.83 -19.50
C GLU A 130 -0.12 -10.32 -18.09
N VAL A 131 -1.40 -10.28 -17.68
CA VAL A 131 -1.83 -10.82 -16.38
C VAL A 131 -1.54 -12.32 -16.28
N ALA A 132 -1.73 -13.09 -17.35
CA ALA A 132 -1.39 -14.50 -17.36
C ALA A 132 0.14 -14.75 -17.28
N GLU A 133 0.98 -13.92 -17.90
CA GLU A 133 2.44 -13.96 -17.74
C GLU A 133 2.83 -13.72 -16.27
N ILE A 134 2.29 -12.66 -15.67
CA ILE A 134 2.60 -12.30 -14.27
C ILE A 134 2.13 -13.40 -13.31
N LEU A 135 0.92 -13.93 -13.51
CA LEU A 135 0.41 -15.06 -12.74
C LEU A 135 1.22 -16.35 -12.92
N ALA A 136 2.08 -16.48 -13.92
CA ALA A 136 2.97 -17.62 -14.05
C ALA A 136 4.24 -17.51 -13.19
N LEU A 137 4.55 -16.30 -12.67
CA LEU A 137 5.70 -16.08 -11.80
C LEU A 137 5.50 -16.80 -10.44
N PRO A 138 6.53 -17.45 -9.90
CA PRO A 138 6.42 -18.22 -8.65
C PRO A 138 6.23 -17.32 -7.41
N GLU A 139 6.67 -16.07 -7.46
CA GLU A 139 6.51 -15.10 -6.37
C GLU A 139 5.10 -14.50 -6.31
N VAL A 140 4.34 -14.62 -7.40
CA VAL A 140 2.96 -14.10 -7.50
C VAL A 140 2.01 -15.15 -6.94
N VAL A 141 1.13 -14.80 -5.99
CA VAL A 141 0.24 -15.75 -5.30
C VAL A 141 -1.24 -15.53 -5.57
N ALA A 142 -1.64 -14.38 -6.09
CA ALA A 142 -3.02 -14.05 -6.42
C ALA A 142 -3.12 -13.12 -7.64
N LEU A 143 -4.34 -12.96 -8.17
CA LEU A 143 -4.70 -11.77 -8.91
C LEU A 143 -5.01 -10.66 -7.91
N GLY A 144 -4.40 -9.49 -8.10
CA GLY A 144 -4.50 -8.33 -7.22
C GLY A 144 -5.90 -7.75 -7.16
N GLU A 145 -6.08 -6.77 -6.29
CA GLU A 145 -7.37 -6.24 -5.94
C GLU A 145 -8.16 -5.73 -7.15
N PHE A 146 -9.38 -6.24 -7.32
CA PHE A 146 -10.17 -5.97 -8.52
C PHE A 146 -11.07 -4.74 -8.36
N MET A 147 -10.44 -3.56 -8.37
CA MET A 147 -11.08 -2.24 -8.18
C MET A 147 -12.05 -1.84 -9.29
N ASN A 148 -11.90 -2.36 -10.52
CA ASN A 148 -12.92 -2.23 -11.56
C ASN A 148 -14.10 -3.21 -11.31
N PHE A 149 -14.68 -3.13 -10.11
CA PHE A 149 -15.88 -3.86 -9.73
C PHE A 149 -17.08 -3.56 -10.64
N PRO A 150 -17.26 -2.34 -11.23
CA PRO A 150 -18.33 -2.13 -12.21
C PRO A 150 -18.18 -3.01 -13.44
N GLY A 151 -16.95 -3.17 -13.95
CA GLY A 151 -16.63 -4.07 -15.06
C GLY A 151 -16.93 -5.52 -14.71
N VAL A 152 -16.55 -5.96 -13.51
CA VAL A 152 -16.83 -7.34 -13.03
C VAL A 152 -18.33 -7.60 -12.90
N ILE A 153 -19.08 -6.68 -12.27
CA ILE A 153 -20.54 -6.80 -12.08
C ILE A 153 -21.26 -6.89 -13.43
N ASN A 154 -20.80 -6.12 -14.42
CA ASN A 154 -21.36 -6.11 -15.77
C ASN A 154 -20.77 -7.19 -16.70
N ARG A 155 -19.89 -8.05 -16.19
CA ARG A 155 -19.22 -9.11 -16.96
C ARG A 155 -18.47 -8.58 -18.19
N ASP A 156 -17.78 -7.45 -18.02
CA ASP A 156 -16.89 -6.93 -19.05
C ASP A 156 -15.90 -8.03 -19.51
N LYS A 157 -15.70 -8.13 -20.82
CA LYS A 157 -14.93 -9.24 -21.42
C LYS A 157 -13.48 -9.24 -20.97
N MET A 158 -12.85 -8.06 -20.83
CA MET A 158 -11.46 -7.94 -20.43
C MET A 158 -11.31 -8.25 -18.94
N CYS A 159 -12.24 -7.75 -18.11
CA CYS A 159 -12.26 -8.09 -16.69
C CYS A 159 -12.42 -9.59 -16.46
N MET A 160 -13.39 -10.23 -17.13
CA MET A 160 -13.64 -11.66 -17.00
C MET A 160 -12.47 -12.51 -17.52
N ALA A 161 -11.79 -12.09 -18.60
CA ALA A 161 -10.63 -12.80 -19.12
C ALA A 161 -9.45 -12.80 -18.13
N LYS A 162 -9.20 -11.70 -17.42
CA LYS A 162 -8.19 -11.63 -16.34
C LYS A 162 -8.56 -12.55 -15.17
N ILE A 163 -9.81 -12.53 -14.76
CA ILE A 163 -10.36 -13.43 -13.72
C ILE A 163 -10.20 -14.91 -14.13
N ASP A 164 -10.48 -15.25 -15.39
CA ASP A 164 -10.35 -16.61 -15.88
C ASP A 164 -8.88 -17.06 -15.97
N ALA A 165 -7.95 -16.14 -16.23
CA ALA A 165 -6.51 -16.42 -16.15
C ALA A 165 -6.09 -16.82 -14.73
N ALA A 166 -6.57 -16.13 -13.69
CA ALA A 166 -6.31 -16.46 -12.29
C ALA A 166 -6.89 -17.83 -11.90
N LYS A 167 -8.15 -18.10 -12.32
CA LYS A 167 -8.78 -19.42 -12.11
C LYS A 167 -8.00 -20.54 -12.78
N LYS A 168 -7.52 -20.33 -14.01
CA LYS A 168 -6.70 -21.31 -14.74
C LYS A 168 -5.37 -21.57 -14.05
N ALA A 169 -4.77 -20.53 -13.44
CA ALA A 169 -3.57 -20.65 -12.63
C ALA A 169 -3.83 -21.27 -11.23
N GLY A 170 -5.10 -21.47 -10.84
CA GLY A 170 -5.46 -21.99 -9.52
C GLY A 170 -5.16 -21.02 -8.38
N LYS A 171 -5.09 -19.71 -8.67
CA LYS A 171 -4.76 -18.66 -7.70
C LYS A 171 -6.02 -17.91 -7.27
N PRO A 172 -6.11 -17.47 -6.00
CA PRO A 172 -7.21 -16.62 -5.52
C PRO A 172 -7.21 -15.27 -6.24
N ILE A 173 -8.32 -14.57 -6.09
CA ILE A 173 -8.54 -13.24 -6.67
C ILE A 173 -8.94 -12.30 -5.56
N ASP A 174 -8.16 -11.23 -5.39
CA ASP A 174 -8.42 -10.21 -4.39
C ASP A 174 -9.47 -9.21 -4.85
N GLY A 175 -10.24 -8.71 -3.90
CA GLY A 175 -11.35 -7.80 -4.17
C GLY A 175 -11.16 -6.41 -3.61
N HIS A 176 -11.77 -5.45 -4.30
CA HIS A 176 -11.90 -4.05 -3.93
C HIS A 176 -13.29 -3.59 -4.42
N ALA A 177 -14.26 -3.58 -3.52
CA ALA A 177 -15.65 -3.32 -3.88
C ALA A 177 -16.37 -2.48 -2.81
N PRO A 178 -15.98 -1.21 -2.62
CA PRO A 178 -16.57 -0.35 -1.59
C PRO A 178 -18.07 -0.16 -1.87
N LEU A 179 -18.90 -0.27 -0.82
CA LEU A 179 -20.35 -0.03 -0.85
C LEU A 179 -21.17 -0.98 -1.74
N VAL A 180 -20.54 -1.99 -2.35
CA VAL A 180 -21.24 -2.96 -3.20
C VAL A 180 -22.02 -3.95 -2.34
N THR A 181 -23.35 -3.95 -2.51
CA THR A 181 -24.31 -4.79 -1.76
C THR A 181 -25.31 -5.49 -2.68
N GLY A 182 -26.12 -6.40 -2.15
CA GLY A 182 -27.26 -7.00 -2.86
C GLY A 182 -26.89 -7.76 -4.14
N ASP A 183 -27.61 -7.50 -5.23
CA ASP A 183 -27.41 -8.18 -6.53
C ASP A 183 -26.04 -7.89 -7.14
N GLY A 184 -25.54 -6.66 -7.00
CA GLY A 184 -24.19 -6.29 -7.46
C GLY A 184 -23.13 -7.12 -6.75
N LEU A 185 -23.24 -7.26 -5.43
CA LEU A 185 -22.32 -8.07 -4.65
C LEU A 185 -22.38 -9.56 -5.02
N GLN A 186 -23.58 -10.12 -5.25
CA GLN A 186 -23.72 -11.49 -5.73
C GLN A 186 -23.04 -11.71 -7.08
N LYS A 187 -23.15 -10.76 -8.01
CA LYS A 187 -22.46 -10.83 -9.31
C LYS A 187 -20.94 -10.75 -9.16
N TYR A 188 -20.45 -9.88 -8.29
CA TYR A 188 -19.02 -9.73 -7.98
C TYR A 188 -18.46 -11.02 -7.37
N ALA A 189 -19.08 -11.53 -6.30
CA ALA A 189 -18.71 -12.78 -5.64
C ALA A 189 -18.74 -13.97 -6.61
N SER A 190 -19.82 -14.12 -7.39
CA SER A 190 -19.95 -15.21 -8.36
C SER A 190 -18.98 -15.12 -9.55
N ALA A 191 -18.29 -14.00 -9.74
CA ALA A 191 -17.17 -13.91 -10.67
C ALA A 191 -15.96 -14.76 -10.23
N GLY A 192 -15.84 -15.03 -8.94
CA GLY A 192 -14.71 -15.74 -8.34
C GLY A 192 -13.80 -14.86 -7.47
N ILE A 193 -14.23 -13.63 -7.13
CA ILE A 193 -13.51 -12.79 -6.16
C ILE A 193 -13.62 -13.41 -4.77
N THR A 194 -12.52 -13.43 -4.03
CA THR A 194 -12.39 -14.22 -2.79
C THR A 194 -12.09 -13.41 -1.53
N THR A 195 -11.67 -12.15 -1.67
CA THR A 195 -11.41 -11.24 -0.56
C THR A 195 -12.06 -9.89 -0.78
N ASP A 196 -12.08 -9.04 0.24
CA ASP A 196 -12.36 -7.60 0.15
C ASP A 196 -11.76 -6.88 1.35
N HIS A 197 -11.09 -5.75 1.12
CA HIS A 197 -10.55 -4.88 2.18
C HIS A 197 -11.31 -3.55 2.34
N GLU A 198 -12.28 -3.27 1.46
CA GLU A 198 -12.97 -1.98 1.34
C GLU A 198 -14.17 -1.79 2.27
N CYS A 199 -14.40 -2.73 3.19
CA CYS A 199 -15.50 -2.62 4.13
C CYS A 199 -15.30 -1.43 5.09
N THR A 200 -16.36 -0.64 5.28
CA THR A 200 -16.35 0.45 6.28
C THR A 200 -17.32 0.20 7.44
N THR A 201 -18.27 -0.72 7.25
CA THR A 201 -19.29 -1.07 8.26
C THR A 201 -19.34 -2.57 8.51
N ALA A 202 -19.75 -2.96 9.73
CA ALA A 202 -19.90 -4.36 10.09
C ALA A 202 -21.02 -5.03 9.26
N GLU A 203 -22.06 -4.29 8.89
CA GLU A 203 -23.16 -4.78 8.05
C GLU A 203 -22.66 -5.22 6.67
N GLU A 204 -21.89 -4.35 6.00
CA GLU A 204 -21.26 -4.63 4.71
C GLU A 204 -20.31 -5.84 4.80
N ALA A 205 -19.41 -5.84 5.78
CA ALA A 205 -18.46 -6.92 5.99
C ALA A 205 -19.16 -8.27 6.24
N ASN A 206 -20.25 -8.28 7.02
CA ASN A 206 -21.03 -9.48 7.25
C ASN A 206 -21.80 -9.93 6.01
N GLU A 207 -22.30 -9.02 5.16
CA GLU A 207 -22.94 -9.38 3.89
C GLU A 207 -21.95 -10.03 2.93
N LYS A 208 -20.79 -9.41 2.73
CA LYS A 208 -19.69 -9.95 1.91
C LYS A 208 -19.22 -11.32 2.43
N SER A 209 -19.07 -11.45 3.75
CA SER A 209 -18.72 -12.72 4.40
C SER A 209 -19.74 -13.84 4.17
N ARG A 210 -21.06 -13.53 4.18
CA ARG A 210 -22.12 -14.53 3.93
C ARG A 210 -22.06 -15.10 2.50
N LEU A 211 -21.47 -14.36 1.57
CA LEU A 211 -21.26 -14.79 0.18
C LEU A 211 -19.89 -15.47 -0.03
N GLY A 212 -19.12 -15.65 1.04
CA GLY A 212 -17.86 -16.40 1.03
C GLY A 212 -16.60 -15.55 0.80
N LEU A 213 -16.72 -14.23 0.73
CA LEU A 213 -15.55 -13.35 0.68
C LEU A 213 -14.90 -13.30 2.06
N LYS A 214 -13.58 -13.40 2.10
CA LYS A 214 -12.81 -13.18 3.33
C LYS A 214 -12.52 -11.68 3.46
N ILE A 215 -12.84 -11.13 4.61
CA ILE A 215 -12.57 -9.71 4.88
C ILE A 215 -11.11 -9.55 5.27
N LEU A 216 -10.45 -8.55 4.70
CA LEU A 216 -9.12 -8.11 5.08
C LEU A 216 -9.27 -6.77 5.79
N ILE A 217 -9.27 -6.78 7.12
CA ILE A 217 -9.54 -5.57 7.92
C ILE A 217 -8.29 -4.68 7.92
N ARG A 218 -8.43 -3.47 7.38
CA ARG A 218 -7.35 -2.49 7.26
C ARG A 218 -7.08 -1.71 8.53
N GLU A 219 -5.80 -1.52 8.80
CA GLU A 219 -5.30 -0.60 9.82
C GLU A 219 -4.02 0.09 9.31
N GLY A 220 -4.18 0.85 8.23
CA GLY A 220 -3.15 1.61 7.53
C GLY A 220 -2.91 3.01 8.09
N SER A 221 -2.13 3.79 7.34
CA SER A 221 -1.94 5.24 7.58
C SER A 221 -3.18 6.03 7.13
N SER A 222 -3.67 5.74 5.92
CA SER A 222 -4.79 6.44 5.29
C SER A 222 -6.16 5.90 5.70
N ALA A 223 -6.30 4.57 5.81
CA ALA A 223 -7.58 3.90 6.12
C ALA A 223 -7.48 3.06 7.40
N LYS A 224 -8.39 3.31 8.35
CA LYS A 224 -8.44 2.63 9.67
C LYS A 224 -9.84 2.11 9.96
N ASN A 225 -10.09 0.85 9.64
CA ASN A 225 -11.43 0.23 9.76
C ASN A 225 -11.54 -0.76 10.92
N MET A 226 -10.45 -1.07 11.62
CA MET A 226 -10.44 -2.10 12.66
C MET A 226 -11.52 -1.91 13.72
N GLU A 227 -11.67 -0.71 14.27
CA GLU A 227 -12.65 -0.47 15.35
C GLU A 227 -14.10 -0.78 14.91
N ALA A 228 -14.45 -0.44 13.67
CA ALA A 228 -15.77 -0.71 13.12
C ALA A 228 -16.00 -2.20 12.80
N LEU A 229 -14.93 -2.94 12.46
CA LEU A 229 -15.03 -4.28 11.87
C LEU A 229 -14.58 -5.43 12.78
N ILE A 230 -13.85 -5.17 13.87
CA ILE A 230 -13.23 -6.21 14.70
C ILE A 230 -14.23 -7.23 15.30
N GLY A 231 -15.50 -6.85 15.40
CA GLY A 231 -16.58 -7.68 15.94
C GLY A 231 -17.28 -8.60 14.92
N ILE A 232 -16.86 -8.63 13.66
CA ILE A 232 -17.49 -9.53 12.67
C ILE A 232 -17.27 -11.00 13.04
N LYS A 233 -18.25 -11.84 12.70
CA LYS A 233 -18.25 -13.26 13.13
C LYS A 233 -17.46 -14.18 12.21
N ALA A 234 -17.29 -13.79 10.95
CA ALA A 234 -16.55 -14.59 9.97
C ALA A 234 -15.04 -14.49 10.25
N PRO A 235 -14.24 -15.52 9.93
CA PRO A 235 -12.79 -15.40 9.93
C PRO A 235 -12.34 -14.30 8.96
N PHE A 236 -11.42 -13.46 9.40
CA PHE A 236 -10.81 -12.40 8.61
C PHE A 236 -9.28 -12.44 8.74
N ALA A 237 -8.62 -11.67 7.89
CA ALA A 237 -7.23 -11.29 8.10
C ALA A 237 -7.17 -9.83 8.52
N ILE A 238 -6.05 -9.43 9.15
CA ILE A 238 -5.75 -8.04 9.45
C ILE A 238 -4.59 -7.63 8.55
N VAL A 239 -4.71 -6.47 7.90
CA VAL A 239 -3.80 -6.00 6.86
C VAL A 239 -3.48 -4.52 7.02
N SER A 240 -2.39 -4.09 6.40
CA SER A 240 -1.98 -2.68 6.44
C SER A 240 -2.63 -1.83 5.35
N ASP A 241 -2.79 -2.38 4.13
CA ASP A 241 -3.12 -1.62 2.92
C ASP A 241 -2.03 -0.58 2.60
N ASP A 242 -2.27 0.70 2.88
CA ASP A 242 -1.26 1.75 2.75
C ASP A 242 -0.60 2.10 4.09
N LYS A 243 0.74 2.16 4.11
CA LYS A 243 1.52 2.60 5.28
C LYS A 243 2.62 3.57 4.90
N HIS A 244 2.56 4.77 5.47
CA HIS A 244 3.62 5.77 5.36
C HIS A 244 4.86 5.37 6.18
N PRO A 245 6.06 5.86 5.78
CA PRO A 245 7.32 5.45 6.41
C PRO A 245 7.43 5.87 7.89
N ASP A 246 6.82 6.99 8.29
CA ASP A 246 6.83 7.43 9.69
C ASP A 246 6.00 6.51 10.60
N ASP A 247 4.89 5.98 10.10
CA ASP A 247 4.07 4.99 10.81
C ASP A 247 4.77 3.63 10.86
N LEU A 248 5.40 3.18 9.76
CA LEU A 248 6.18 1.93 9.75
C LEU A 248 7.32 1.93 10.77
N LEU A 249 7.95 3.09 11.01
CA LEU A 249 8.99 3.23 12.03
C LEU A 249 8.47 3.09 13.46
N LYS A 250 7.17 3.37 13.69
CA LYS A 250 6.52 3.24 15.00
C LYS A 250 6.04 1.79 15.22
N GLY A 251 5.61 1.12 14.16
CA GLY A 251 5.13 -0.25 14.20
C GLY A 251 4.56 -0.73 12.86
N HIS A 252 4.37 -2.03 12.76
CA HIS A 252 3.69 -2.67 11.64
C HIS A 252 2.54 -3.55 12.17
N LEU A 253 2.55 -4.85 11.88
CA LEU A 253 1.54 -5.77 12.38
C LEU A 253 1.60 -5.98 13.90
N ASP A 254 2.74 -5.78 14.56
CA ASP A 254 2.86 -5.81 16.02
C ASP A 254 1.95 -4.78 16.70
N SER A 255 2.01 -3.52 16.25
CA SER A 255 1.17 -2.43 16.75
C SER A 255 -0.31 -2.66 16.44
N THR A 256 -0.57 -3.23 15.27
CA THR A 256 -1.91 -3.57 14.79
C THR A 256 -2.53 -4.69 15.64
N LEU A 257 -1.75 -5.72 15.99
CA LEU A 257 -2.14 -6.78 16.92
C LEU A 257 -2.40 -6.23 18.32
N ALA A 258 -1.55 -5.33 18.81
CA ALA A 258 -1.75 -4.67 20.10
C ALA A 258 -3.06 -3.89 20.14
N LYS A 259 -3.39 -3.16 19.06
CA LYS A 259 -4.68 -2.47 18.91
C LYS A 259 -5.85 -3.46 18.93
N ALA A 260 -5.76 -4.55 18.17
CA ALA A 260 -6.82 -5.56 18.11
C ALA A 260 -7.13 -6.17 19.49
N VAL A 261 -6.09 -6.50 20.26
CA VAL A 261 -6.26 -7.01 21.63
C VAL A 261 -6.77 -5.95 22.59
N ALA A 262 -6.34 -4.70 22.45
CA ALA A 262 -6.87 -3.58 23.25
C ALA A 262 -8.37 -3.35 23.01
N LEU A 263 -8.84 -3.60 21.79
CA LEU A 263 -10.26 -3.58 21.41
C LEU A 263 -11.03 -4.85 21.85
N GLY A 264 -10.38 -5.78 22.55
CA GLY A 264 -11.01 -6.94 23.16
C GLY A 264 -10.88 -8.25 22.38
N MET A 265 -10.11 -8.29 21.29
CA MET A 265 -9.85 -9.55 20.57
C MET A 265 -9.02 -10.51 21.43
N ASN A 266 -9.33 -11.80 21.35
CA ASN A 266 -8.47 -12.83 21.91
C ASN A 266 -7.08 -12.80 21.22
N PRO A 267 -5.95 -12.74 21.95
CA PRO A 267 -4.63 -12.62 21.33
C PRO A 267 -4.24 -13.76 20.39
N VAL A 268 -4.73 -14.99 20.63
CA VAL A 268 -4.47 -16.13 19.74
C VAL A 268 -5.26 -15.99 18.45
N VAL A 269 -6.50 -15.49 18.51
CA VAL A 269 -7.31 -15.17 17.33
C VAL A 269 -6.69 -14.03 16.54
N ALA A 270 -6.18 -12.99 17.21
CA ALA A 270 -5.46 -11.89 16.56
C ALA A 270 -4.24 -12.42 15.79
N LEU A 271 -3.44 -13.30 16.41
CA LEU A 271 -2.32 -13.96 15.73
C LEU A 271 -2.77 -14.81 14.55
N GLN A 272 -3.87 -15.57 14.65
CA GLN A 272 -4.41 -16.34 13.52
C GLN A 272 -4.70 -15.44 12.31
N CYS A 273 -5.23 -14.23 12.54
CA CYS A 273 -5.56 -13.25 11.49
C CYS A 273 -4.34 -12.75 10.70
N VAL A 274 -3.13 -12.83 11.26
CA VAL A 274 -1.89 -12.41 10.60
C VAL A 274 -0.90 -13.57 10.42
N THR A 275 -1.34 -14.82 10.55
CA THR A 275 -0.49 -16.01 10.40
C THR A 275 -1.18 -17.09 9.59
N ILE A 276 -1.90 -18.00 10.23
CA ILE A 276 -2.50 -19.17 9.56
C ILE A 276 -3.64 -18.79 8.61
N ASN A 277 -4.42 -17.75 8.88
CA ASN A 277 -5.52 -17.33 8.01
C ASN A 277 -5.01 -16.85 6.64
N PRO A 278 -4.10 -15.87 6.55
CA PRO A 278 -3.54 -15.46 5.27
C PRO A 278 -2.70 -16.56 4.62
N ALA A 279 -1.92 -17.32 5.39
CA ALA A 279 -1.15 -18.44 4.84
C ALA A 279 -2.05 -19.49 4.16
N THR A 280 -3.19 -19.81 4.77
CA THR A 280 -4.16 -20.76 4.19
C THR A 280 -4.86 -20.18 2.96
N HIS A 281 -5.15 -18.88 2.95
CA HIS A 281 -5.81 -18.23 1.81
C HIS A 281 -4.91 -18.22 0.56
N TYR A 282 -3.66 -17.77 0.70
CA TYR A 282 -2.73 -17.59 -0.42
C TYR A 282 -1.83 -18.81 -0.67
N GLY A 283 -1.98 -19.90 0.10
CA GLY A 283 -1.18 -21.11 -0.06
C GLY A 283 0.29 -20.94 0.35
N LEU A 284 0.56 -20.11 1.35
CA LEU A 284 1.93 -19.81 1.81
C LEU A 284 2.49 -20.95 2.67
N ASP A 285 3.81 -21.11 2.60
CA ASP A 285 4.58 -22.10 3.37
C ASP A 285 4.85 -21.65 4.83
N THR A 286 4.57 -20.40 5.16
CA THR A 286 4.73 -19.81 6.50
C THR A 286 3.44 -19.84 7.34
N GLY A 287 3.40 -19.11 8.45
CA GLY A 287 2.20 -18.88 9.27
C GLY A 287 1.86 -19.95 10.32
N VAL A 288 2.69 -21.00 10.46
CA VAL A 288 2.48 -22.09 11.43
C VAL A 288 3.81 -22.62 11.95
N ILE A 289 3.89 -22.92 13.26
CA ILE A 289 5.02 -23.61 13.89
C ILE A 289 4.71 -25.11 13.97
N ALA A 290 5.28 -25.91 13.07
CA ALA A 290 5.16 -27.37 13.09
C ALA A 290 6.39 -28.04 12.45
N PRO A 291 6.76 -29.28 12.84
CA PRO A 291 7.84 -30.02 12.19
C PRO A 291 7.65 -30.10 10.68
N GLY A 292 8.71 -29.82 9.92
CA GLY A 292 8.70 -29.80 8.45
C GLY A 292 8.25 -28.47 7.83
N ARG A 293 7.82 -27.48 8.63
CA ARG A 293 7.54 -26.10 8.15
C ARG A 293 8.80 -25.23 8.25
N PRO A 294 8.93 -24.19 7.40
CA PRO A 294 9.95 -23.16 7.56
C PRO A 294 9.99 -22.59 8.98
N ALA A 295 11.19 -22.29 9.47
CA ALA A 295 11.38 -21.70 10.78
C ALA A 295 11.21 -20.17 10.73
N ASP A 296 9.97 -19.75 10.41
CA ASP A 296 9.53 -18.36 10.40
C ASP A 296 8.83 -18.02 11.73
N LEU A 297 9.56 -17.40 12.64
CA LEU A 297 9.20 -17.32 14.05
C LEU A 297 9.35 -15.90 14.58
N VAL A 298 8.53 -15.53 15.55
CA VAL A 298 8.75 -14.35 16.39
C VAL A 298 8.84 -14.74 17.86
N VAL A 299 9.75 -14.08 18.56
CA VAL A 299 9.84 -14.13 20.02
C VAL A 299 9.23 -12.85 20.56
N LEU A 300 8.21 -12.97 21.41
CA LEU A 300 7.45 -11.86 21.95
C LEU A 300 7.64 -11.78 23.46
N LYS A 301 7.70 -10.56 23.99
CA LYS A 301 7.69 -10.31 25.44
C LYS A 301 6.33 -10.59 26.05
N ASP A 302 5.26 -10.20 25.38
CA ASP A 302 3.89 -10.35 25.85
C ASP A 302 2.89 -10.35 24.69
N LEU A 303 1.67 -10.83 24.95
CA LEU A 303 0.56 -10.90 23.97
C LEU A 303 -0.45 -9.76 24.14
N LYS A 304 -0.08 -8.69 24.85
CA LYS A 304 -0.90 -7.49 25.03
C LYS A 304 -0.44 -6.37 24.09
N ASN A 305 0.86 -6.10 24.08
CA ASN A 305 1.51 -5.08 23.28
C ASN A 305 2.31 -5.68 22.10
N PHE A 306 2.42 -7.01 22.04
CA PHE A 306 3.16 -7.73 20.99
C PHE A 306 4.60 -7.22 20.80
N SER A 307 5.27 -6.82 21.88
CA SER A 307 6.65 -6.33 21.79
C SER A 307 7.59 -7.43 21.29
N VAL A 308 8.08 -7.25 20.06
CA VAL A 308 8.95 -8.20 19.38
C VAL A 308 10.37 -8.10 19.92
N MET A 309 10.90 -9.25 20.35
CA MET A 309 12.26 -9.40 20.83
C MET A 309 13.20 -9.89 19.73
N ALA A 310 12.72 -10.82 18.90
CA ALA A 310 13.48 -11.34 17.77
C ALA A 310 12.55 -11.87 16.67
N THR A 311 12.99 -11.75 15.42
CA THR A 311 12.29 -12.25 14.23
C THR A 311 13.21 -13.20 13.47
N TYR A 312 12.66 -14.32 13.03
CA TYR A 312 13.35 -15.36 12.27
C TYR A 312 12.63 -15.62 10.96
N VAL A 313 13.39 -15.78 9.88
CA VAL A 313 12.90 -16.25 8.57
C VAL A 313 13.83 -17.35 8.08
N ASP A 314 13.26 -18.49 7.70
CA ASP A 314 14.00 -19.70 7.33
C ASP A 314 15.13 -19.99 8.33
N GLY A 315 14.81 -19.87 9.62
CA GLY A 315 15.73 -20.15 10.73
C GLY A 315 16.84 -19.13 10.97
N MET A 316 17.01 -18.16 10.08
CA MET A 316 17.94 -17.04 10.24
C MET A 316 17.30 -16.00 11.14
N LYS A 317 18.02 -15.53 12.17
CA LYS A 317 17.58 -14.37 12.97
C LYS A 317 17.79 -13.11 12.14
N ILE A 318 16.70 -12.50 11.67
CA ILE A 318 16.74 -11.34 10.78
C ILE A 318 16.53 -10.02 11.50
N ALA A 319 16.02 -10.05 12.74
CA ALA A 319 15.88 -8.86 13.58
C ALA A 319 16.00 -9.21 15.06
N GLU A 320 16.51 -8.28 15.85
CA GLU A 320 16.62 -8.37 17.32
C GLU A 320 16.60 -6.96 17.94
N ASP A 321 15.94 -6.81 19.08
CA ASP A 321 15.88 -5.57 19.87
C ASP A 321 15.55 -4.32 19.03
N GLY A 322 14.54 -4.44 18.17
CA GLY A 322 14.03 -3.34 17.33
C GLY A 322 14.94 -2.97 16.16
N LYS A 323 15.86 -3.85 15.74
CA LYS A 323 16.78 -3.60 14.62
C LYS A 323 16.83 -4.78 13.67
N ALA A 324 16.86 -4.50 12.37
CA ALA A 324 17.21 -5.51 11.37
C ALA A 324 18.68 -5.92 11.55
N LEU A 325 18.95 -7.22 11.36
CA LEU A 325 20.28 -7.84 11.43
C LEU A 325 20.83 -8.18 10.04
N PHE A 326 20.18 -7.69 9.00
CA PHE A 326 20.62 -7.79 7.62
C PHE A 326 20.65 -6.39 7.00
N THR A 327 21.33 -6.28 5.87
CA THR A 327 21.28 -5.11 5.00
C THR A 327 21.15 -5.63 3.58
N ALA A 328 20.30 -5.00 2.80
CA ALA A 328 20.18 -5.27 1.38
C ALA A 328 20.68 -4.06 0.58
N GLU A 329 21.28 -4.34 -0.57
CA GLU A 329 21.66 -3.30 -1.53
C GLU A 329 20.45 -3.05 -2.44
N PRO A 330 19.82 -1.86 -2.39
CA PRO A 330 18.68 -1.56 -3.24
C PRO A 330 19.05 -1.60 -4.71
N LEU A 331 18.23 -2.29 -5.49
CA LEU A 331 18.31 -2.24 -6.93
C LEU A 331 17.84 -0.88 -7.44
N GLN A 332 18.36 -0.51 -8.61
CA GLN A 332 17.98 0.71 -9.31
C GLN A 332 17.11 0.37 -10.52
N THR A 333 16.20 1.27 -10.85
CA THR A 333 15.38 1.24 -12.07
C THR A 333 15.12 2.69 -12.52
N GLU A 334 14.44 2.87 -13.64
CA GLU A 334 14.09 4.19 -14.14
C GLU A 334 13.02 4.89 -13.27
N SER A 335 13.03 6.23 -13.28
CA SER A 335 12.03 7.05 -12.57
C SER A 335 10.68 7.09 -13.26
N GLY A 336 10.58 6.61 -14.51
CA GLY A 336 9.40 6.78 -15.34
C GLY A 336 9.11 8.24 -15.72
N MET A 337 10.02 9.17 -15.41
CA MET A 337 9.88 10.58 -15.75
C MET A 337 10.35 10.84 -17.19
N GLN A 338 9.40 10.94 -18.11
CA GLN A 338 9.58 11.43 -19.47
C GLN A 338 8.88 12.79 -19.62
N PHE A 339 9.27 13.73 -18.75
CA PHE A 339 8.59 15.02 -18.62
C PHE A 339 9.45 16.16 -19.14
N THR A 340 8.84 17.06 -19.91
CA THR A 340 9.44 18.33 -20.32
C THR A 340 8.68 19.46 -19.68
N ILE A 341 9.39 20.37 -19.02
CA ILE A 341 8.79 21.53 -18.36
C ILE A 341 8.07 22.38 -19.44
N PRO A 342 6.76 22.63 -19.28
CA PRO A 342 6.02 23.41 -20.27
C PRO A 342 6.37 24.90 -20.20
N GLU A 343 6.17 25.60 -21.32
CA GLU A 343 6.15 27.06 -21.32
C GLU A 343 4.99 27.58 -20.47
N ARG A 344 5.17 28.76 -19.85
CA ARG A 344 4.18 29.35 -18.92
C ARG A 344 2.79 29.48 -19.53
N GLU A 345 2.71 29.79 -20.82
CA GLU A 345 1.46 29.99 -21.56
C GLU A 345 0.58 28.75 -21.59
N VAL A 346 1.16 27.55 -21.47
CA VAL A 346 0.40 26.28 -21.41
C VAL A 346 -0.43 26.20 -20.14
N LEU A 347 -0.01 26.85 -19.05
CA LEU A 347 -0.74 26.88 -17.79
C LEU A 347 -1.84 27.95 -17.76
N GLN A 348 -1.91 28.83 -18.77
CA GLN A 348 -2.82 29.97 -18.77
C GLN A 348 -4.17 29.61 -19.40
N ILE A 349 -5.26 30.03 -18.75
CA ILE A 349 -6.60 29.88 -19.28
C ILE A 349 -7.06 31.24 -19.82
N ALA A 350 -7.17 31.34 -21.15
CA ALA A 350 -7.62 32.55 -21.82
C ALA A 350 -9.09 32.84 -21.49
N CYS A 351 -9.40 34.09 -21.16
CA CYS A 351 -10.75 34.52 -20.82
C CYS A 351 -10.96 36.00 -21.18
N THR A 352 -12.19 36.37 -21.51
CA THR A 352 -12.57 37.74 -21.82
C THR A 352 -13.48 38.30 -20.73
N GLY A 353 -13.37 39.59 -20.44
CA GLY A 353 -14.16 40.27 -19.42
C GLY A 353 -13.29 40.75 -18.26
N ALA A 354 -13.91 41.21 -17.18
CA ALA A 354 -13.21 41.61 -15.96
C ALA A 354 -13.10 40.48 -14.93
N THR A 355 -14.09 39.59 -14.91
CA THR A 355 -14.17 38.43 -14.02
C THR A 355 -14.88 37.28 -14.75
N ALA A 356 -14.66 36.05 -14.29
CA ALA A 356 -15.35 34.86 -14.78
C ALA A 356 -15.72 33.92 -13.62
N LEU A 357 -16.89 33.32 -13.72
CA LEU A 357 -17.29 32.21 -12.87
C LEU A 357 -16.64 30.93 -13.39
N VAL A 358 -15.89 30.23 -12.54
CA VAL A 358 -15.23 28.96 -12.86
C VAL A 358 -15.72 27.86 -11.94
N ARG A 359 -15.68 26.62 -12.41
CA ARG A 359 -15.90 25.44 -11.56
C ARG A 359 -14.61 25.12 -10.81
N THR A 360 -14.74 24.70 -9.56
CA THR A 360 -13.65 24.28 -8.69
C THR A 360 -13.87 22.84 -8.23
N ILE A 361 -12.77 22.12 -8.01
CA ILE A 361 -12.79 20.87 -7.25
C ILE A 361 -12.74 21.26 -5.78
N LYS A 362 -13.78 20.95 -5.02
CA LYS A 362 -13.87 21.29 -3.60
C LYS A 362 -13.38 20.12 -2.75
N ILE A 363 -12.29 20.35 -2.02
CA ILE A 363 -11.76 19.37 -1.09
C ILE A 363 -12.65 19.33 0.15
N ILE A 364 -12.98 18.12 0.56
CA ILE A 364 -13.63 17.85 1.84
C ILE A 364 -12.53 17.35 2.79
N PRO A 365 -12.25 18.07 3.89
CA PRO A 365 -11.21 17.67 4.83
C PRO A 365 -11.39 16.22 5.30
N ASP A 366 -10.29 15.47 5.35
CA ASP A 366 -10.21 14.08 5.80
C ASP A 366 -11.10 13.09 5.01
N GLN A 367 -11.41 13.37 3.75
CA GLN A 367 -12.21 12.51 2.88
C GLN A 367 -11.55 12.27 1.52
N ILE A 368 -11.77 11.08 0.95
CA ILE A 368 -11.31 10.72 -0.41
C ILE A 368 -12.24 11.31 -1.49
N VAL A 369 -13.49 11.60 -1.13
CA VAL A 369 -14.47 12.22 -2.03
C VAL A 369 -14.29 13.73 -2.13
N THR A 370 -14.65 14.29 -3.28
CA THR A 370 -14.65 15.74 -3.55
C THR A 370 -16.05 16.20 -3.96
N ASP A 371 -16.33 17.47 -3.72
CA ASP A 371 -17.54 18.15 -4.18
C ASP A 371 -17.24 19.06 -5.38
N GLU A 372 -18.30 19.43 -6.09
CA GLU A 372 -18.23 20.53 -7.04
C GLU A 372 -18.38 21.88 -6.32
N GLY A 373 -17.52 22.83 -6.68
CA GLY A 373 -17.62 24.22 -6.25
C GLY A 373 -17.62 25.20 -7.42
N GLU A 374 -17.81 26.48 -7.10
CA GLU A 374 -17.71 27.59 -8.05
C GLU A 374 -16.99 28.77 -7.41
N ALA A 375 -16.13 29.44 -8.19
CA ALA A 375 -15.41 30.63 -7.76
C ALA A 375 -15.46 31.74 -8.81
N MET A 376 -15.52 32.99 -8.37
CA MET A 376 -15.42 34.15 -9.25
C MET A 376 -13.97 34.65 -9.28
N LEU A 377 -13.31 34.48 -10.43
CA LEU A 377 -11.89 34.83 -10.61
C LEU A 377 -11.72 36.08 -11.49
N PRO A 378 -10.74 36.96 -11.19
CA PRO A 378 -10.41 38.09 -12.05
C PRO A 378 -9.77 37.64 -13.37
N VAL A 379 -10.05 38.41 -14.42
CA VAL A 379 -9.38 38.30 -15.71
C VAL A 379 -8.40 39.47 -15.84
N VAL A 380 -7.11 39.15 -15.99
CA VAL A 380 -6.03 40.14 -16.14
C VAL A 380 -5.22 39.78 -17.37
N ASP A 381 -4.99 40.77 -18.24
CA ASP A 381 -4.28 40.60 -19.51
C ASP A 381 -4.85 39.46 -20.38
N GLY A 382 -6.16 39.28 -20.37
CA GLY A 382 -6.87 38.25 -21.16
C GLY A 382 -6.77 36.83 -20.60
N THR A 383 -6.29 36.66 -19.36
CA THR A 383 -6.10 35.36 -18.71
C THR A 383 -6.73 35.32 -17.32
N LEU A 384 -7.23 34.16 -16.89
CA LEU A 384 -7.71 33.97 -15.53
C LEU A 384 -6.55 34.03 -14.53
N ARG A 385 -6.73 34.81 -13.46
CA ARG A 385 -5.79 34.92 -12.35
C ARG A 385 -6.47 34.54 -11.04
N LEU A 386 -5.68 34.01 -10.12
CA LEU A 386 -6.16 33.68 -8.78
C LEU A 386 -6.41 34.97 -8.00
N SER A 387 -7.47 34.97 -7.19
CA SER A 387 -7.84 36.13 -6.37
C SER A 387 -7.15 36.06 -5.01
N ARG A 388 -6.39 37.10 -4.66
CA ARG A 388 -5.76 37.19 -3.33
C ARG A 388 -6.83 37.16 -2.24
N GLY A 389 -6.77 36.18 -1.35
CA GLY A 389 -7.67 36.03 -0.21
C GLY A 389 -8.83 35.05 -0.41
N GLN A 390 -9.02 34.49 -1.61
CA GLN A 390 -9.84 33.29 -1.80
C GLN A 390 -8.98 32.04 -1.63
N ASP A 391 -9.54 30.98 -1.04
CA ASP A 391 -8.88 29.68 -0.95
C ASP A 391 -9.10 28.88 -2.24
N VAL A 392 -8.62 29.44 -3.36
CA VAL A 392 -8.72 28.85 -4.69
C VAL A 392 -7.33 28.83 -5.30
N LEU A 393 -6.85 27.64 -5.63
CA LEU A 393 -5.58 27.41 -6.28
C LEU A 393 -5.79 26.91 -7.71
N LYS A 394 -4.77 27.09 -8.54
CA LYS A 394 -4.68 26.41 -9.82
C LYS A 394 -4.14 25.02 -9.55
N ILE A 395 -4.78 24.01 -10.12
CA ILE A 395 -4.30 22.62 -10.08
C ILE A 395 -3.97 22.18 -11.50
N VAL A 396 -2.83 21.53 -11.65
CA VAL A 396 -2.33 21.06 -12.94
C VAL A 396 -2.02 19.58 -12.82
N VAL A 397 -2.56 18.78 -13.74
CA VAL A 397 -2.18 17.39 -13.93
C VAL A 397 -1.41 17.30 -15.25
N ALA A 398 -0.15 16.90 -15.17
CA ALA A 398 0.75 16.82 -16.30
C ALA A 398 1.19 15.37 -16.50
N ASP A 399 0.94 14.87 -17.70
CA ASP A 399 1.42 13.56 -18.14
C ASP A 399 2.95 13.51 -18.05
N ARG A 400 3.45 12.48 -17.37
CA ARG A 400 4.89 12.27 -17.21
C ARG A 400 5.45 11.16 -18.11
N TYR A 401 4.62 10.56 -18.95
CA TYR A 401 4.99 9.41 -19.77
C TYR A 401 5.38 9.78 -21.22
N GLY A 402 5.52 11.07 -21.52
CA GLY A 402 6.00 11.56 -22.81
C GLY A 402 4.91 11.78 -23.86
N HIS A 403 3.62 11.68 -23.51
CA HIS A 403 2.50 12.04 -24.37
C HIS A 403 2.31 13.57 -24.47
N GLY A 404 2.74 14.31 -23.44
CA GLY A 404 2.70 15.78 -23.42
C GLY A 404 1.32 16.37 -23.06
N ASN A 405 0.43 15.56 -22.49
CA ASN A 405 -0.88 16.02 -22.05
C ASN A 405 -0.77 16.85 -20.76
N ILE A 406 -1.37 18.03 -20.74
CA ILE A 406 -1.44 18.89 -19.55
C ILE A 406 -2.87 19.39 -19.39
N ALA A 407 -3.44 19.18 -18.21
CA ALA A 407 -4.77 19.66 -17.84
C ALA A 407 -4.65 20.69 -16.72
N VAL A 408 -5.32 21.82 -16.87
CA VAL A 408 -5.36 22.91 -15.89
C VAL A 408 -6.78 23.09 -15.38
N ALA A 409 -6.96 23.12 -14.07
CA ALA A 409 -8.23 23.35 -13.40
C ALA A 409 -8.04 24.22 -12.15
N PHE A 410 -9.08 24.33 -11.33
CA PHE A 410 -9.07 25.05 -10.07
C PHE A 410 -9.51 24.14 -8.93
N VAL A 411 -8.87 24.27 -7.77
CA VAL A 411 -9.16 23.52 -6.55
C VAL A 411 -9.36 24.50 -5.39
N GLU A 412 -10.28 24.19 -4.48
CA GLU A 412 -10.53 24.97 -3.28
C GLU A 412 -10.47 24.10 -2.02
N GLY A 413 -10.06 24.71 -0.89
CA GLY A 413 -9.99 24.03 0.41
C GLY A 413 -8.61 23.53 0.83
N LEU A 414 -7.55 23.83 0.07
CA LEU A 414 -6.16 23.45 0.44
C LEU A 414 -5.53 24.39 1.47
N GLY A 415 -6.05 25.60 1.66
CA GLY A 415 -5.56 26.54 2.67
C GLY A 415 -4.25 27.27 2.32
N ILE A 416 -3.52 26.84 1.28
CA ILE A 416 -2.22 27.41 0.86
C ILE A 416 -2.40 28.88 0.46
N LYS A 417 -1.60 29.77 1.06
CA LYS A 417 -1.69 31.22 0.84
C LYS A 417 -0.71 31.77 -0.20
N GLU A 418 0.47 31.16 -0.29
CA GLU A 418 1.51 31.53 -1.25
C GLU A 418 2.44 30.33 -1.43
N GLY A 419 2.69 29.92 -2.67
CA GLY A 419 3.54 28.77 -2.99
C GLY A 419 2.84 27.71 -3.85
N ALA A 420 3.45 26.53 -3.92
CA ALA A 420 2.89 25.35 -4.57
C ALA A 420 3.28 24.05 -3.87
N ILE A 421 2.43 23.03 -4.03
CA ILE A 421 2.73 21.64 -3.69
C ILE A 421 2.65 20.78 -4.94
N ALA A 422 3.54 19.80 -5.03
CA ALA A 422 3.58 18.85 -6.14
C ALA A 422 3.83 17.42 -5.65
N SER A 423 3.26 16.45 -6.38
CA SER A 423 3.47 15.02 -6.16
C SER A 423 3.48 14.28 -7.50
N THR A 424 4.32 13.24 -7.62
CA THR A 424 4.19 12.20 -8.65
C THR A 424 3.59 10.91 -8.10
N VAL A 425 3.29 10.86 -6.80
CA VAL A 425 2.45 9.83 -6.18
C VAL A 425 1.01 10.35 -6.23
N ALA A 426 0.30 10.01 -7.32
CA ALA A 426 -1.08 10.42 -7.58
C ALA A 426 -1.88 9.22 -8.11
N HIS A 427 -2.54 8.49 -7.21
CA HIS A 427 -3.20 7.22 -7.48
C HIS A 427 -4.25 7.32 -8.62
N ASP A 428 -4.29 6.42 -9.60
CA ASP A 428 -3.35 5.30 -9.86
C ASP A 428 -2.46 5.55 -11.08
N SER A 429 -2.83 6.53 -11.92
CA SER A 429 -2.06 6.83 -13.14
C SER A 429 -0.75 7.55 -12.85
N HIS A 430 -0.54 8.04 -11.62
CA HIS A 430 0.68 8.67 -11.12
C HIS A 430 1.28 9.73 -12.05
N ASN A 431 0.43 10.53 -12.67
CA ASN A 431 0.88 11.73 -13.37
C ASN A 431 1.38 12.79 -12.35
N MET A 432 2.15 13.77 -12.82
CA MET A 432 2.58 14.86 -11.95
C MET A 432 1.38 15.76 -11.65
N ILE A 433 1.00 15.87 -10.38
CA ILE A 433 -0.06 16.77 -9.93
C ILE A 433 0.55 17.92 -9.13
N VAL A 434 0.17 19.16 -9.47
CA VAL A 434 0.69 20.37 -8.83
C VAL A 434 -0.44 21.33 -8.52
N ALA A 435 -0.54 21.80 -7.28
CA ALA A 435 -1.46 22.86 -6.88
C ALA A 435 -0.66 24.08 -6.40
N GLY A 436 -0.98 25.27 -6.91
CA GLY A 436 -0.22 26.47 -6.57
C GLY A 436 -0.95 27.79 -6.75
N THR A 437 -0.38 28.84 -6.15
CA THR A 437 -0.96 30.19 -6.12
C THR A 437 -0.65 31.03 -7.36
N ASP A 438 0.33 30.64 -8.16
CA ASP A 438 0.62 31.21 -9.47
C ASP A 438 1.40 30.25 -10.37
N ASP A 439 1.59 30.66 -11.63
CA ASP A 439 2.25 29.86 -12.66
C ASP A 439 3.74 29.62 -12.34
N GLU A 440 4.42 30.55 -11.67
CA GLU A 440 5.86 30.43 -11.39
C GLU A 440 6.14 29.40 -10.31
N TYR A 441 5.35 29.39 -9.24
CA TYR A 441 5.45 28.36 -8.21
C TYR A 441 5.13 26.98 -8.78
N ILE A 442 4.12 26.88 -9.65
CA ILE A 442 3.76 25.62 -10.31
C ILE A 442 4.91 25.13 -11.18
N LEU A 443 5.48 25.98 -12.04
CA LEU A 443 6.61 25.61 -12.90
C LEU A 443 7.86 25.24 -12.09
N THR A 444 8.11 25.94 -10.97
CA THR A 444 9.22 25.62 -10.06
C THR A 444 9.03 24.24 -9.43
N ALA A 445 7.82 23.92 -8.97
CA ALA A 445 7.51 22.62 -8.40
C ALA A 445 7.60 21.49 -9.44
N MET A 446 7.13 21.75 -10.67
CA MET A 446 7.27 20.83 -11.79
C MET A 446 8.73 20.56 -12.13
N ALA A 447 9.56 21.61 -12.19
CA ALA A 447 10.98 21.49 -12.45
C ALA A 447 11.71 20.69 -11.37
N ALA A 448 11.33 20.89 -10.09
CA ALA A 448 11.91 20.19 -8.96
C ALA A 448 11.69 18.67 -9.01
N LEU A 449 10.62 18.20 -9.66
CA LEU A 449 10.28 16.78 -9.77
C LEU A 449 10.56 16.19 -11.16
N ALA A 450 11.06 16.97 -12.12
CA ALA A 450 11.12 16.57 -13.52
C ALA A 450 12.04 15.37 -13.80
N GLU A 451 13.12 15.18 -13.02
CA GLU A 451 14.10 14.11 -13.26
C GLU A 451 13.78 12.84 -12.46
N THR A 452 13.55 12.98 -11.16
CA THR A 452 13.43 11.86 -10.23
C THR A 452 11.99 11.55 -9.83
N GLY A 453 11.05 12.49 -10.04
CA GLY A 453 9.76 12.44 -9.37
C GLY A 453 9.89 12.62 -7.86
N GLY A 454 8.77 12.53 -7.17
CA GLY A 454 8.69 12.64 -5.71
C GLY A 454 7.63 13.63 -5.26
N MET A 455 7.93 14.33 -4.18
CA MET A 455 7.07 15.34 -3.59
C MET A 455 7.85 16.63 -3.38
N ALA A 456 7.23 17.78 -3.66
CA ALA A 456 7.86 19.09 -3.49
C ALA A 456 6.89 20.10 -2.87
N VAL A 457 7.42 20.95 -1.99
CA VAL A 457 6.77 22.16 -1.50
C VAL A 457 7.64 23.35 -1.90
N VAL A 458 7.04 24.33 -2.57
CA VAL A 458 7.67 25.58 -2.98
C VAL A 458 7.04 26.72 -2.21
N THR A 459 7.85 27.50 -1.51
CA THR A 459 7.46 28.72 -0.81
C THR A 459 8.18 29.93 -1.43
N PRO A 460 7.88 31.17 -1.02
CA PRO A 460 8.66 32.33 -1.47
C PRO A 460 10.15 32.28 -1.15
N ASN A 461 10.56 31.48 -0.14
CA ASN A 461 11.93 31.49 0.37
C ASN A 461 12.72 30.24 -0.03
N GLU A 462 12.04 29.11 -0.24
CA GLU A 462 12.71 27.83 -0.45
C GLU A 462 11.88 26.83 -1.27
N THR A 463 12.57 25.81 -1.77
CA THR A 463 11.98 24.62 -2.40
C THR A 463 12.51 23.40 -1.67
N THR A 464 11.61 22.63 -1.06
CA THR A 464 11.93 21.39 -0.35
C THR A 464 11.42 20.21 -1.15
N VAL A 465 12.25 19.17 -1.29
CA VAL A 465 11.97 18.01 -2.14
C VAL A 465 12.26 16.71 -1.39
N LEU A 466 11.32 15.77 -1.46
CA LEU A 466 11.54 14.36 -1.23
C LEU A 466 11.64 13.66 -2.57
N GLU A 467 12.86 13.28 -2.96
CA GLU A 467 13.13 12.61 -4.24
C GLU A 467 12.73 11.13 -4.17
N LEU A 468 11.97 10.66 -5.16
CA LEU A 468 11.51 9.27 -5.28
C LEU A 468 12.01 8.64 -6.60
N PRO A 469 13.33 8.46 -6.78
CA PRO A 469 13.93 8.12 -8.08
C PRO A 469 13.48 6.78 -8.68
N ILE A 470 12.88 5.89 -7.90
CA ILE A 470 12.36 4.60 -8.37
C ILE A 470 10.91 4.81 -8.81
N ALA A 471 10.68 4.79 -10.12
CA ALA A 471 9.37 5.03 -10.74
C ALA A 471 8.69 6.37 -10.35
N GLY A 472 9.38 7.32 -9.72
CA GLY A 472 8.76 8.51 -9.14
C GLY A 472 7.85 8.21 -7.95
N LEU A 473 7.98 7.02 -7.34
CA LEU A 473 7.12 6.50 -6.28
C LEU A 473 7.89 6.09 -5.03
N MET A 474 9.11 5.58 -5.20
CA MET A 474 9.91 5.02 -4.12
C MET A 474 11.34 5.55 -4.12
N THR A 475 12.02 5.37 -3.00
CA THR A 475 13.44 5.72 -2.85
C THR A 475 14.26 4.59 -2.23
N ASP A 476 15.57 4.63 -2.51
CA ASP A 476 16.56 3.72 -1.93
C ASP A 476 17.07 4.18 -0.55
N LYS A 477 16.59 5.33 -0.07
CA LYS A 477 16.96 5.89 1.23
C LYS A 477 16.29 5.13 2.39
N PRO A 478 16.92 5.08 3.57
CA PRO A 478 16.31 4.46 4.75
C PRO A 478 15.02 5.17 5.18
N ALA A 479 14.07 4.42 5.76
CA ALA A 479 12.78 4.94 6.24
C ALA A 479 12.88 6.20 7.11
N LYS A 480 13.90 6.29 7.98
CA LYS A 480 14.14 7.46 8.83
C LYS A 480 14.43 8.74 8.03
N HIS A 481 15.12 8.61 6.90
CA HIS A 481 15.38 9.74 6.02
C HIS A 481 14.07 10.21 5.36
N VAL A 482 13.29 9.27 4.84
CA VAL A 482 12.02 9.58 4.18
C VAL A 482 11.03 10.22 5.14
N ALA A 483 10.86 9.65 6.34
CA ALA A 483 10.01 10.22 7.39
C ALA A 483 10.44 11.64 7.78
N ALA A 484 11.74 11.87 8.00
CA ALA A 484 12.24 13.22 8.31
C ALA A 484 11.98 14.22 7.19
N ARG A 485 12.11 13.79 5.92
CA ARG A 485 11.81 14.65 4.77
C ARG A 485 10.32 14.93 4.61
N MET A 486 9.46 13.95 4.89
CA MET A 486 8.01 14.18 4.94
C MET A 486 7.62 15.17 6.03
N ASP A 487 8.22 15.07 7.23
CA ASP A 487 8.00 16.03 8.32
C ASP A 487 8.41 17.46 7.91
N GLU A 488 9.55 17.60 7.22
CA GLU A 488 10.01 18.88 6.67
C GLU A 488 9.03 19.46 5.65
N LEU A 489 8.51 18.63 4.72
CA LEU A 489 7.50 19.07 3.74
C LEU A 489 6.21 19.49 4.43
N ASN A 490 5.69 18.68 5.36
CA ASN A 490 4.44 18.94 6.08
C ASN A 490 4.51 20.21 6.94
N ALA A 491 5.69 20.57 7.46
CA ALA A 491 5.86 21.78 8.26
C ALA A 491 5.74 23.08 7.44
N LEU A 492 5.78 22.99 6.11
CA LEU A 492 5.74 24.14 5.20
C LEU A 492 4.34 24.46 4.64
N VAL A 493 3.36 23.58 4.86
CA VAL A 493 2.00 23.67 4.28
C VAL A 493 0.91 23.96 5.29
#